data_AF-A0A2B7WXC8-F1
#
_entry.id   AF-A0A2B7WXC8-F1
#
_cell.length_a   1.000
_cell.length_b   1.000
_cell.length_c   1.000
_cell.angle_alpha   90.00
_cell.angle_beta   90.00
_cell.angle_gamma   90.00
#
_symmetry.space_group_name_H-M   'P 1'
#
loop_
_entity.id
_entity.type
_entity.pdbx_description
1 polymer ?
#
loop_
_entity_poly.entity_id
_entity_poly.type
_entity_poly.pdbx_seq_one_letter_code
_entity_poly.pdbx_strand_id
1 'polypeptide(L)'
;MTAVTFANAGGLLHGSVSARLWNAVSAFTLCASVQPVRASPPVRWPFPAARRKAFFHSTVPRHSSRRISYRIAVSATGKDRVFRPDTNIFNFDPTTHDALGIQTGRTYHERKRSRPDSGEDAFFVSKVNGDTDAVAFGVADGVGGWASSGVDPADFSHSFCSYMAQAARDWNSEADRLRARALMQMGYDRCIDDKSIYAGGSTANVAVARGDGKVELANLGDSGSILFRLAAVHHYSTSQTHGFNTPYQLSVMPPRMRAQSNIFGGKAIEDLPYDASVTHCTVQHGDVLLLATDGVLDNLFNQDILNLVTSRMMATGAWNTTSNTHIGVSDELDSLTRPGGLSSLISSAPRPSPSPSSSPSPPPDPRTREHTLQALLAAAVARQAKMSSMDLRHDGPFAKESRRYHPWDPWRGGKVDDISVIVAIAVEEGRDEPKDSEI
;
A
#
# COMPACT_ATOMS: atom_id res chain seq x y z
N MET A 1 -29.37 -23.51 -1.94
CA MET A 1 -30.81 -23.78 -2.11
C MET A 1 -31.44 -23.49 -0.77
N THR A 2 -32.24 -22.46 -0.55
CA THR A 2 -33.38 -21.96 -1.32
C THR A 2 -33.56 -20.47 -1.02
N ALA A 3 -33.86 -19.69 -2.05
CA ALA A 3 -34.19 -18.27 -1.95
C ALA A 3 -35.56 -18.06 -1.30
N VAL A 4 -35.73 -17.00 -0.49
CA VAL A 4 -37.04 -16.53 -0.05
C VAL A 4 -37.22 -15.08 -0.45
N THR A 5 -37.97 -14.92 -1.53
CA THR A 5 -38.66 -13.72 -2.02
C THR A 5 -39.77 -13.34 -1.03
N PHE A 6 -39.86 -12.07 -0.63
CA PHE A 6 -41.07 -11.55 0.03
C PHE A 6 -41.89 -10.73 -0.96
N ALA A 7 -43.07 -11.28 -1.27
CA ALA A 7 -44.11 -10.64 -2.05
C ALA A 7 -45.02 -9.78 -1.16
N ASN A 8 -45.45 -8.67 -1.73
CA ASN A 8 -46.45 -7.73 -1.24
C ASN A 8 -47.80 -8.41 -0.90
N ALA A 9 -48.37 -8.03 0.24
CA ALA A 9 -49.81 -8.15 0.51
C ALA A 9 -50.29 -6.83 1.13
N GLY A 10 -51.25 -6.19 0.45
CA GLY A 10 -51.85 -4.92 0.88
C GLY A 10 -52.82 -5.09 2.04
N GLY A 11 -52.91 -4.04 2.86
CA GLY A 11 -53.93 -3.85 3.88
C GLY A 11 -54.20 -2.37 4.07
N LEU A 12 -55.30 -1.89 3.47
CA LEU A 12 -55.89 -0.59 3.71
C LEU A 12 -56.38 -0.51 5.16
N LEU A 13 -55.88 0.45 5.94
CA LEU A 13 -56.58 0.99 7.10
C LEU A 13 -56.40 2.52 7.13
N HIS A 14 -57.54 3.20 6.94
CA HIS A 14 -57.71 4.63 7.19
C HIS A 14 -57.54 4.93 8.69
N GLY A 15 -56.76 5.97 8.99
CA GLY A 15 -56.60 6.50 10.34
C GLY A 15 -56.03 7.91 10.30
N SER A 16 -56.92 8.88 10.12
CA SER A 16 -56.65 10.32 10.21
C SER A 16 -56.29 10.71 11.65
N VAL A 17 -55.09 11.26 11.89
CA VAL A 17 -54.83 12.16 13.02
C VAL A 17 -53.84 13.26 12.63
N SER A 18 -54.42 14.41 12.31
CA SER A 18 -54.05 15.78 12.67
C SER A 18 -52.58 16.15 12.87
N ALA A 19 -52.09 16.99 11.94
CA ALA A 19 -50.90 17.80 12.06
C ALA A 19 -51.03 18.83 13.20
N ARG A 20 -49.96 19.00 13.99
CA ARG A 20 -49.73 20.21 14.78
C ARG A 20 -48.32 20.73 14.53
N LEU A 21 -48.29 21.79 13.72
CA LEU A 21 -47.24 22.77 13.62
C LEU A 21 -46.81 23.28 15.00
N TRP A 22 -45.52 23.33 15.25
CA TRP A 22 -44.93 24.29 16.18
C TRP A 22 -43.82 25.05 15.46
N ASN A 23 -44.17 26.26 15.05
CA ASN A 23 -43.22 27.35 14.81
C ASN A 23 -42.68 27.80 16.17
N ALA A 24 -41.36 27.83 16.31
CA ALA A 24 -40.70 28.67 17.32
C ALA A 24 -39.44 29.26 16.70
N VAL A 25 -39.63 30.44 16.11
CA VAL A 25 -38.57 31.40 15.81
C VAL A 25 -38.10 31.98 17.13
N SER A 26 -36.80 31.92 17.41
CA SER A 26 -36.15 32.86 18.32
C SER A 26 -34.72 33.09 17.86
N ALA A 27 -34.55 34.27 17.29
CA ALA A 27 -33.27 34.89 17.04
C ALA A 27 -32.61 35.23 18.37
N PHE A 28 -31.37 34.79 18.56
CA PHE A 28 -30.45 35.40 19.50
C PHE A 28 -29.22 35.87 18.72
N THR A 29 -29.24 37.15 18.39
CA THR A 29 -28.09 37.92 17.94
C THR A 29 -27.25 38.24 19.17
N LEU A 30 -26.04 37.68 19.24
CA LEU A 30 -25.01 38.11 20.18
C LEU A 30 -23.88 38.75 19.38
N CYS A 31 -23.93 40.09 19.32
CA CYS A 31 -22.80 40.93 18.95
C CYS A 31 -21.71 40.77 20.02
N ALA A 32 -20.55 40.25 19.63
CA ALA A 32 -19.31 40.45 20.37
C ALA A 32 -18.38 41.32 19.52
N SER A 33 -18.25 42.57 19.95
CA SER A 33 -17.37 43.59 19.40
C SER A 33 -15.91 43.21 19.61
N VAL A 34 -15.15 43.18 18.51
CA VAL A 34 -13.70 43.10 18.50
C VAL A 34 -13.15 44.50 18.83
N GLN A 35 -12.37 44.62 19.91
CA GLN A 35 -11.52 45.79 20.15
C GLN A 35 -10.03 45.38 20.07
N PRO A 36 -9.15 46.23 19.50
CA PRO A 36 -7.75 45.91 19.29
C PRO A 36 -6.92 46.17 20.56
N VAL A 37 -6.12 45.20 20.99
CA VAL A 37 -5.12 45.40 22.05
C VAL A 37 -3.85 46.00 21.45
N ARG A 38 -3.49 47.17 21.99
CA ARG A 38 -2.37 48.03 21.60
C ARG A 38 -1.06 47.51 22.21
N ALA A 39 0.00 47.49 21.41
CA ALA A 39 1.34 47.07 21.78
C ALA A 39 2.00 47.98 22.82
N SER A 40 2.78 47.38 23.73
CA SER A 40 3.67 48.05 24.69
C SER A 40 5.14 47.91 24.26
N PRO A 41 6.02 48.90 24.52
CA PRO A 41 7.37 48.96 23.97
C PRO A 41 8.40 48.12 24.77
N PRO A 42 9.56 47.77 24.19
CA PRO A 42 10.58 46.99 24.89
C PRO A 42 11.51 47.87 25.75
N VAL A 43 11.81 47.37 26.95
CA VAL A 43 12.79 47.93 27.88
C VAL A 43 14.21 47.54 27.44
N ARG A 44 15.11 48.54 27.30
CA ARG A 44 16.54 48.37 27.04
C ARG A 44 17.33 48.37 28.36
N TRP A 45 18.25 47.42 28.52
CA TRP A 45 19.39 47.50 29.45
C TRP A 45 20.71 47.49 28.67
N PRO A 46 21.73 48.29 29.05
CA PRO A 46 23.00 48.40 28.33
C PRO A 46 24.11 47.50 28.90
N PHE A 47 25.28 47.52 28.21
CA PHE A 47 26.62 46.96 28.53
C PHE A 47 27.06 45.74 27.68
N PRO A 48 28.37 45.53 27.45
CA PRO A 48 29.11 46.17 26.36
C PRO A 48 29.74 45.16 25.38
N ALA A 49 30.09 45.64 24.19
CA ALA A 49 30.73 44.86 23.14
C ALA A 49 32.18 44.48 23.50
N ALA A 50 32.48 43.17 23.50
CA ALA A 50 33.82 42.63 23.37
C ALA A 50 33.83 41.58 22.26
N ARG A 51 34.39 41.95 21.10
CA ARG A 51 34.66 41.04 19.98
C ARG A 51 35.74 40.03 20.37
N ARG A 52 35.36 38.76 20.55
CA ARG A 52 36.29 37.62 20.39
C ARG A 52 36.02 36.98 19.04
N LYS A 53 36.97 37.09 18.10
CA LYS A 53 36.98 36.30 16.87
C LYS A 53 37.34 34.86 17.24
N ALA A 54 36.34 34.01 17.44
CA ALA A 54 36.54 32.57 17.44
C ALA A 54 36.44 32.08 16.00
N PHE A 55 37.57 31.67 15.42
CA PHE A 55 37.58 30.89 14.20
C PHE A 55 37.07 29.50 14.56
N PHE A 56 35.78 29.25 14.32
CA PHE A 56 35.27 27.88 14.32
C PHE A 56 35.63 27.26 12.97
N HIS A 57 36.69 26.45 12.95
CA HIS A 57 36.83 25.45 11.92
C HIS A 57 35.68 24.46 12.10
N SER A 58 34.62 24.62 11.31
CA SER A 58 33.65 23.55 11.10
C SER A 58 34.37 22.48 10.27
N THR A 59 35.00 21.51 10.93
CA THR A 59 35.18 20.20 10.33
C THR A 59 33.79 19.68 10.00
N VAL A 60 33.41 19.74 8.73
CA VAL A 60 32.24 19.02 8.21
C VAL A 60 32.47 17.56 8.59
N PRO A 61 31.62 16.93 9.41
CA PRO A 61 31.73 15.49 9.59
C PRO A 61 31.50 14.90 8.20
N ARG A 62 32.50 14.20 7.66
CA ARG A 62 32.28 13.26 6.56
C ARG A 62 31.45 12.11 7.13
N HIS A 63 30.16 12.35 7.35
CA HIS A 63 29.19 11.27 7.28
C HIS A 63 29.14 10.90 5.81
N SER A 64 29.74 9.78 5.40
CA SER A 64 29.15 9.10 4.25
C SER A 64 27.72 8.78 4.71
N SER A 65 26.75 9.54 4.23
CA SER A 65 25.35 9.26 4.53
C SER A 65 25.06 7.93 3.86
N ARG A 66 24.94 6.87 4.68
CA ARG A 66 24.56 5.53 4.23
C ARG A 66 23.26 5.66 3.43
N ARG A 67 23.36 5.46 2.12
CA ARG A 67 22.26 5.63 1.19
C ARG A 67 21.53 4.30 1.05
N ILE A 68 20.23 4.31 1.33
CA ILE A 68 19.36 3.14 1.17
C ILE A 68 18.66 3.22 -0.17
N SER A 69 18.78 2.15 -0.95
CA SER A 69 17.97 1.93 -2.15
C SER A 69 16.91 0.86 -1.88
N TYR A 70 15.82 0.90 -2.65
CA TYR A 70 14.68 0.00 -2.45
C TYR A 70 14.51 -0.92 -3.66
N ARG A 71 14.47 -2.23 -3.40
CA ARG A 71 14.24 -3.27 -4.40
C ARG A 71 12.78 -3.71 -4.28
N ILE A 72 11.94 -3.32 -5.23
CA ILE A 72 10.49 -3.43 -5.11
C ILE A 72 9.93 -4.41 -6.13
N ALA A 73 9.08 -5.32 -5.67
CA ALA A 73 8.24 -6.13 -6.54
C ALA A 73 6.82 -6.20 -6.00
N VAL A 74 5.88 -6.44 -6.90
CA VAL A 74 4.46 -6.60 -6.60
C VAL A 74 4.05 -7.99 -7.03
N SER A 75 3.16 -8.62 -6.26
CA SER A 75 2.42 -9.79 -6.69
C SER A 75 0.93 -9.53 -6.55
N ALA A 76 0.15 -9.71 -7.62
CA ALA A 76 -1.28 -9.44 -7.59
C ALA A 76 -2.09 -10.45 -8.42
N THR A 77 -3.28 -10.84 -7.94
CA THR A 77 -4.19 -11.76 -8.62
C THR A 77 -5.65 -11.45 -8.26
N GLY A 78 -6.54 -11.49 -9.26
CA GLY A 78 -7.97 -11.40 -8.98
C GLY A 78 -8.53 -12.62 -8.23
N LYS A 79 -9.68 -12.45 -7.58
CA LYS A 79 -10.43 -13.47 -6.81
C LYS A 79 -10.85 -14.65 -7.68
N ASP A 80 -11.24 -14.39 -8.91
CA ASP A 80 -11.67 -15.40 -9.89
C ASP A 80 -10.51 -15.98 -10.74
N ARG A 81 -9.26 -15.63 -10.42
CA ARG A 81 -8.07 -16.09 -11.14
C ARG A 81 -7.32 -17.16 -10.36
N VAL A 82 -6.70 -18.08 -11.10
CA VAL A 82 -5.70 -19.01 -10.54
C VAL A 82 -4.38 -18.28 -10.44
N PHE A 83 -3.76 -18.32 -9.27
CA PHE A 83 -2.45 -17.72 -9.06
C PHE A 83 -1.37 -18.41 -9.92
N ARG A 84 -0.66 -17.63 -10.71
CA ARG A 84 0.43 -18.04 -11.60
C ARG A 84 1.63 -17.11 -11.37
N PRO A 85 2.71 -17.61 -10.76
CA PRO A 85 3.91 -16.81 -10.48
C PRO A 85 4.42 -16.04 -11.72
N ASP A 86 4.43 -16.68 -12.89
CA ASP A 86 4.99 -16.12 -14.12
C ASP A 86 4.22 -14.90 -14.66
N THR A 87 2.94 -14.73 -14.28
CA THR A 87 2.09 -13.65 -14.81
C THR A 87 1.59 -12.69 -13.73
N ASN A 88 1.65 -13.09 -12.46
CA ASN A 88 1.13 -12.32 -11.34
C ASN A 88 2.22 -11.50 -10.62
N ILE A 89 3.46 -11.51 -11.10
CA ILE A 89 4.60 -10.79 -10.50
C ILE A 89 5.01 -9.61 -11.39
N PHE A 90 5.27 -8.47 -10.76
CA PHE A 90 5.72 -7.24 -11.40
C PHE A 90 6.96 -6.70 -10.68
N ASN A 91 8.13 -6.77 -11.31
CA ASN A 91 9.36 -6.20 -10.76
C ASN A 91 9.49 -4.72 -11.16
N PHE A 92 9.77 -3.84 -10.19
CA PHE A 92 10.09 -2.45 -10.48
C PHE A 92 11.59 -2.27 -10.64
N ASP A 93 12.00 -1.84 -11.84
CA ASP A 93 13.37 -1.45 -12.14
C ASP A 93 13.40 0.04 -12.51
N PRO A 94 13.98 0.90 -11.66
CA PRO A 94 14.01 2.35 -11.89
C PRO A 94 14.84 2.75 -13.12
N THR A 95 15.66 1.88 -13.69
CA THR A 95 16.40 2.20 -14.93
C THR A 95 15.51 2.12 -16.17
N THR A 96 14.46 1.30 -16.13
CA THR A 96 13.57 1.02 -17.26
C THR A 96 12.14 1.52 -17.04
N HIS A 97 11.73 1.70 -15.79
CA HIS A 97 10.38 2.10 -15.41
C HIS A 97 10.40 3.46 -14.72
N ASP A 98 9.53 4.37 -15.16
CA ASP A 98 9.19 5.56 -14.37
C ASP A 98 8.09 5.28 -13.35
N ALA A 99 7.16 4.41 -13.74
CA ALA A 99 6.12 3.88 -12.88
C ALA A 99 5.66 2.49 -13.34
N LEU A 100 5.02 1.75 -12.44
CA LEU A 100 4.49 0.41 -12.60
C LEU A 100 3.07 0.35 -12.02
N GLY A 101 2.21 -0.52 -12.56
CA GLY A 101 0.82 -0.69 -12.09
C GLY A 101 -0.14 0.39 -12.58
N ILE A 102 0.28 1.24 -13.51
CA ILE A 102 -0.53 2.34 -14.06
C ILE A 102 -1.32 1.92 -15.30
N GLN A 103 -2.49 2.51 -15.48
CA GLN A 103 -3.27 2.35 -16.70
C GLN A 103 -2.65 3.14 -17.86
N THR A 104 -2.78 2.62 -19.08
CA THR A 104 -2.32 3.25 -20.32
C THR A 104 -3.47 3.42 -21.31
N GLY A 105 -3.35 4.43 -22.18
CA GLY A 105 -4.36 4.75 -23.18
C GLY A 105 -5.10 6.07 -22.90
N ARG A 106 -5.77 6.57 -23.94
CA ARG A 106 -6.42 7.89 -23.93
C ARG A 106 -7.91 7.77 -23.63
N THR A 107 -8.54 6.69 -24.07
CA THR A 107 -9.96 6.43 -23.85
C THR A 107 -10.19 5.60 -22.59
N TYR A 108 -11.40 5.68 -22.02
CA TYR A 108 -11.82 4.84 -20.90
C TYR A 108 -11.60 3.34 -21.18
N HIS A 109 -12.01 2.87 -22.37
CA HIS A 109 -11.89 1.46 -22.73
C HIS A 109 -10.45 0.99 -22.89
N GLU A 110 -9.54 1.85 -23.38
CA GLU A 110 -8.11 1.52 -23.44
C GLU A 110 -7.53 1.41 -22.02
N ARG A 111 -7.79 2.40 -21.16
CA ARG A 111 -7.35 2.37 -19.75
C ARG A 111 -7.85 1.12 -19.03
N LYS A 112 -9.12 0.78 -19.23
CA LYS A 112 -9.72 -0.44 -18.66
C LYS A 112 -9.05 -1.72 -19.14
N ARG A 113 -8.77 -1.86 -20.44
CA ARG A 113 -8.08 -3.05 -21.00
C ARG A 113 -6.62 -3.15 -20.58
N SER A 114 -5.98 -2.03 -20.23
CA SER A 114 -4.58 -1.98 -19.84
C SER A 114 -4.31 -2.29 -18.36
N ARG A 115 -5.35 -2.49 -17.55
CA ARG A 115 -5.22 -2.78 -16.12
C ARG A 115 -4.39 -4.05 -15.89
N PRO A 116 -3.54 -4.08 -14.84
CA PRO A 116 -3.04 -5.34 -14.32
C PRO A 116 -4.19 -6.31 -14.02
N ASP A 117 -3.97 -7.63 -14.19
CA ASP A 117 -4.97 -8.67 -13.87
C ASP A 117 -5.02 -8.91 -12.34
N SER A 118 -5.32 -7.85 -11.60
CA SER A 118 -5.43 -7.80 -10.13
C SER A 118 -6.88 -7.76 -9.63
N GLY A 119 -7.87 -7.87 -10.52
CA GLY A 119 -9.27 -7.76 -10.13
C GLY A 119 -9.67 -6.32 -9.81
N GLU A 120 -10.37 -6.13 -8.70
CA GLU A 120 -10.78 -4.82 -8.17
C GLU A 120 -9.65 -4.14 -7.38
N ASP A 121 -8.62 -4.90 -6.97
CA ASP A 121 -7.38 -4.35 -6.45
C ASP A 121 -6.56 -3.61 -7.52
N ALA A 122 -5.83 -2.60 -7.07
CA ALA A 122 -4.81 -1.89 -7.84
C ALA A 122 -3.55 -1.65 -6.99
N PHE A 123 -2.46 -1.36 -7.69
CA PHE A 123 -1.20 -1.00 -7.06
C PHE A 123 -0.44 0.00 -7.92
N PHE A 124 0.51 0.71 -7.32
CA PHE A 124 1.49 1.47 -8.08
C PHE A 124 2.87 1.43 -7.42
N VAL A 125 3.89 1.59 -8.25
CA VAL A 125 5.25 1.95 -7.83
C VAL A 125 5.72 3.05 -8.77
N SER A 126 6.30 4.13 -8.27
CA SER A 126 6.68 5.29 -9.06
C SER A 126 7.93 5.95 -8.52
N LYS A 127 8.78 6.43 -9.43
CA LYS A 127 9.78 7.44 -9.10
C LYS A 127 9.09 8.70 -8.59
N VAL A 128 9.81 9.47 -7.77
CA VAL A 128 9.40 10.80 -7.33
C VAL A 128 10.24 11.82 -8.08
N ASN A 129 9.58 12.75 -8.77
CA ASN A 129 10.31 13.83 -9.43
C ASN A 129 10.89 14.80 -8.39
N GLY A 130 12.09 15.33 -8.66
CA GLY A 130 12.81 16.20 -7.74
C GLY A 130 13.50 15.50 -6.56
N ASP A 131 13.34 14.19 -6.38
CA ASP A 131 14.05 13.40 -5.36
C ASP A 131 14.42 12.02 -5.93
N THR A 132 15.63 11.90 -6.50
CA THR A 132 16.12 10.70 -7.19
C THR A 132 16.26 9.49 -6.28
N ASP A 133 16.28 9.73 -4.96
CA ASP A 133 16.51 8.71 -3.96
C ASP A 133 15.19 8.33 -3.26
N ALA A 134 14.08 8.91 -3.71
CA ALA A 134 12.75 8.60 -3.23
C ALA A 134 11.93 7.76 -4.21
N VAL A 135 11.11 6.88 -3.64
CA VAL A 135 10.16 6.05 -4.37
C VAL A 135 8.81 6.08 -3.65
N ALA A 136 7.74 6.23 -4.42
CA ALA A 136 6.38 6.20 -3.94
C ALA A 136 5.70 4.91 -4.43
N PHE A 137 5.00 4.21 -3.54
CA PHE A 137 4.31 2.98 -3.89
C PHE A 137 3.13 2.74 -2.96
N GLY A 138 2.16 1.95 -3.40
CA GLY A 138 0.99 1.66 -2.59
C GLY A 138 0.02 0.72 -3.26
N VAL A 139 -0.89 0.20 -2.44
CA VAL A 139 -2.02 -0.64 -2.86
C VAL A 139 -3.33 0.10 -2.61
N ALA A 140 -4.33 -0.19 -3.43
CA ALA A 140 -5.69 0.29 -3.27
C ALA A 140 -6.66 -0.85 -3.61
N ASP A 141 -7.58 -1.17 -2.69
CA ASP A 141 -8.58 -2.22 -2.89
C ASP A 141 -9.93 -1.57 -3.20
N GLY A 142 -10.48 -1.88 -4.37
CA GLY A 142 -11.75 -1.34 -4.84
C GLY A 142 -12.94 -2.00 -4.14
N VAL A 143 -13.74 -1.21 -3.43
CA VAL A 143 -14.81 -1.76 -2.57
C VAL A 143 -15.90 -2.44 -3.42
N GLY A 144 -16.00 -3.77 -3.32
CA GLY A 144 -16.92 -4.58 -4.13
C GLY A 144 -18.41 -4.22 -4.01
N GLY A 145 -18.82 -3.55 -2.93
CA GLY A 145 -20.20 -3.08 -2.73
C GLY A 145 -20.74 -2.20 -3.87
N TRP A 146 -19.86 -1.48 -4.57
CA TRP A 146 -20.22 -0.64 -5.72
C TRP A 146 -20.78 -1.43 -6.92
N ALA A 147 -20.41 -2.70 -7.07
CA ALA A 147 -20.93 -3.57 -8.14
C ALA A 147 -22.45 -3.72 -8.08
N SER A 148 -23.05 -3.71 -6.88
CA SER A 148 -24.50 -3.76 -6.68
C SER A 148 -25.25 -2.55 -7.27
N SER A 149 -24.54 -1.44 -7.46
CA SER A 149 -25.04 -0.20 -8.07
C SER A 149 -24.70 -0.09 -9.56
N GLY A 150 -24.17 -1.17 -10.17
CA GLY A 150 -23.74 -1.17 -11.57
C GLY A 150 -22.45 -0.39 -11.83
N VAL A 151 -21.67 -0.12 -10.77
CA VAL A 151 -20.39 0.59 -10.83
C VAL A 151 -19.27 -0.44 -10.74
N ASP A 152 -18.31 -0.38 -11.65
CA ASP A 152 -17.12 -1.26 -11.63
C ASP A 152 -16.16 -0.77 -10.53
N PRO A 153 -15.93 -1.54 -9.45
CA PRO A 153 -15.05 -1.10 -8.36
C PRO A 153 -13.60 -0.87 -8.81
N ALA A 154 -13.16 -1.58 -9.84
CA ALA A 154 -11.83 -1.42 -10.44
C ALA A 154 -11.66 -0.06 -11.17
N ASP A 155 -12.75 0.66 -11.47
CA ASP A 155 -12.65 1.98 -12.09
C ASP A 155 -12.03 3.00 -11.15
N PHE A 156 -12.38 2.98 -9.87
CA PHE A 156 -11.82 3.92 -8.89
C PHE A 156 -10.40 3.52 -8.48
N SER A 157 -10.17 2.28 -8.03
CA SER A 157 -8.87 1.83 -7.48
C SER A 157 -7.72 1.97 -8.49
N HIS A 158 -7.92 1.52 -9.74
CA HIS A 158 -6.88 1.61 -10.78
C HIS A 158 -6.61 3.05 -11.23
N SER A 159 -7.65 3.88 -11.34
CA SER A 159 -7.47 5.30 -11.67
C SER A 159 -6.74 6.02 -10.54
N PHE A 160 -7.08 5.69 -9.29
CA PHE A 160 -6.45 6.29 -8.12
C PHE A 160 -4.96 5.97 -8.03
N CYS A 161 -4.56 4.71 -8.20
CA CYS A 161 -3.15 4.31 -8.30
C CYS A 161 -2.42 5.01 -9.46
N SER A 162 -3.07 5.12 -10.63
CA SER A 162 -2.51 5.82 -11.79
C SER A 162 -2.30 7.31 -11.51
N TYR A 163 -3.25 7.97 -10.83
CA TYR A 163 -3.15 9.37 -10.47
C TYR A 163 -2.15 9.65 -9.36
N MET A 164 -2.00 8.77 -8.38
CA MET A 164 -0.91 8.86 -7.39
C MET A 164 0.46 8.74 -8.07
N ALA A 165 0.65 7.74 -8.94
CA ALA A 165 1.90 7.61 -9.69
C ALA A 165 2.19 8.83 -10.57
N GLN A 166 1.16 9.39 -11.22
CA GLN A 166 1.30 10.62 -11.99
C GLN A 166 1.66 11.82 -11.10
N ALA A 167 0.98 11.99 -9.96
CA ALA A 167 1.26 13.08 -9.02
C ALA A 167 2.67 13.01 -8.42
N ALA A 168 3.20 11.81 -8.17
CA ALA A 168 4.58 11.61 -7.74
C ALA A 168 5.60 12.05 -8.81
N ARG A 169 5.31 11.79 -10.09
CA ARG A 169 6.16 12.19 -11.22
C ARG A 169 6.00 13.65 -11.61
N ASP A 170 4.85 14.24 -11.33
CA ASP A 170 4.60 15.67 -11.55
C ASP A 170 5.09 16.52 -10.37
N TRP A 171 5.57 15.90 -9.28
CA TRP A 171 6.03 16.61 -8.09
C TRP A 171 7.10 17.63 -8.43
N ASN A 172 6.89 18.88 -8.03
CA ASN A 172 7.75 20.00 -8.40
C ASN A 172 8.00 20.99 -7.25
N SER A 173 7.65 20.62 -6.01
CA SER A 173 7.95 21.47 -4.86
C SER A 173 9.40 21.25 -4.44
N GLU A 174 10.24 22.26 -4.69
CA GLU A 174 11.63 22.29 -4.22
C GLU A 174 11.72 22.54 -2.70
N ALA A 175 10.69 23.19 -2.12
CA ALA A 175 10.66 23.57 -0.71
C ALA A 175 10.17 22.44 0.20
N ASP A 176 9.31 21.55 -0.31
CA ASP A 176 8.70 20.48 0.46
C ASP A 176 9.03 19.10 -0.10
N ARG A 177 9.21 18.15 0.81
CA ARG A 177 9.35 16.74 0.47
C ARG A 177 7.97 16.11 0.30
N LEU A 178 7.77 15.33 -0.77
CA LEU A 178 6.50 14.62 -1.02
C LEU A 178 6.13 13.69 0.15
N ARG A 179 4.93 13.83 0.71
CA ARG A 179 4.44 13.01 1.83
C ARG A 179 3.40 11.99 1.36
N ALA A 180 3.28 10.86 2.04
CA ALA A 180 2.39 9.76 1.65
C ALA A 180 0.92 10.17 1.67
N ARG A 181 0.49 10.87 2.73
CA ARG A 181 -0.88 11.41 2.83
C ARG A 181 -1.15 12.51 1.80
N ALA A 182 -0.15 13.34 1.51
CA ALA A 182 -0.27 14.38 0.47
C ALA A 182 -0.39 13.75 -0.93
N LEU A 183 0.34 12.67 -1.19
CA LEU A 183 0.22 11.90 -2.42
C LEU A 183 -1.17 11.26 -2.57
N MET A 184 -1.68 10.66 -1.49
CA MET A 184 -3.05 10.14 -1.41
C MET A 184 -4.08 11.23 -1.72
N GLN A 185 -3.92 12.43 -1.13
CA GLN A 185 -4.79 13.57 -1.41
C GLN A 185 -4.76 13.98 -2.88
N MET A 186 -3.57 14.17 -3.48
CA MET A 186 -3.45 14.56 -4.88
C MET A 186 -4.05 13.53 -5.83
N GLY A 187 -3.86 12.23 -5.55
CA GLY A 187 -4.49 11.16 -6.33
C GLY A 187 -6.02 11.20 -6.23
N TYR A 188 -6.55 11.43 -5.03
CA TYR A 188 -7.99 11.48 -4.78
C TYR A 188 -8.63 12.70 -5.46
N ASP A 189 -8.01 13.86 -5.37
CA ASP A 189 -8.47 15.09 -6.04
C ASP A 189 -8.59 14.88 -7.55
N ARG A 190 -7.59 14.24 -8.17
CA ARG A 190 -7.64 13.88 -9.59
C ARG A 190 -8.76 12.89 -9.93
N CYS A 191 -9.07 11.94 -9.03
CA CYS A 191 -10.23 11.06 -9.21
C CYS A 191 -11.56 11.83 -9.16
N ILE A 192 -11.70 12.81 -8.27
CA ILE A 192 -12.90 13.65 -8.16
C ILE A 192 -13.08 14.54 -9.41
N ASP A 193 -11.97 15.01 -9.97
CA ASP A 193 -11.96 15.84 -11.16
C ASP A 193 -12.23 15.04 -12.45
N ASP A 194 -11.80 13.77 -12.51
CA ASP A 194 -12.00 12.89 -13.66
C ASP A 194 -13.45 12.44 -13.81
N LYS A 195 -14.19 13.08 -14.74
CA LYS A 195 -15.59 12.75 -15.04
C LYS A 195 -15.78 11.40 -15.74
N SER A 196 -14.71 10.72 -16.16
CA SER A 196 -14.79 9.34 -16.63
C SER A 196 -14.95 8.33 -15.48
N ILE A 197 -14.65 8.74 -14.23
CA ILE A 197 -14.95 7.97 -13.02
C ILE A 197 -16.35 8.38 -12.56
N TYR A 198 -17.35 7.60 -12.96
CA TYR A 198 -18.74 7.92 -12.63
C TYR A 198 -19.01 7.85 -11.12
N ALA A 199 -18.57 6.77 -10.49
CA ALA A 199 -18.65 6.55 -9.06
C ALA A 199 -17.68 5.42 -8.66
N GLY A 200 -17.52 5.19 -7.37
CA GLY A 200 -16.70 4.10 -6.85
C GLY A 200 -15.99 4.52 -5.57
N GLY A 201 -15.34 3.56 -4.91
CA GLY A 201 -14.56 3.84 -3.73
C GLY A 201 -13.55 2.75 -3.45
N SER A 202 -12.54 3.08 -2.66
CA SER A 202 -11.41 2.19 -2.41
C SER A 202 -10.72 2.51 -1.09
N THR A 203 -10.15 1.48 -0.47
CA THR A 203 -9.16 1.64 0.60
C THR A 203 -7.81 2.02 -0.01
N ALA A 204 -6.84 2.45 0.79
CA ALA A 204 -5.49 2.68 0.30
C ALA A 204 -4.43 2.59 1.39
N ASN A 205 -3.30 1.99 1.04
CA ASN A 205 -2.09 2.05 1.85
C ASN A 205 -0.91 2.51 0.98
N VAL A 206 -0.33 3.66 1.34
CA VAL A 206 0.64 4.39 0.51
C VAL A 206 1.92 4.62 1.29
N ALA A 207 3.06 4.38 0.66
CA ALA A 207 4.39 4.64 1.18
C ALA A 207 5.14 5.67 0.33
N VAL A 208 5.90 6.54 0.98
CA VAL A 208 6.98 7.31 0.36
C VAL A 208 8.27 7.00 1.12
N ALA A 209 9.19 6.31 0.46
CA ALA A 209 10.46 5.83 1.01
C ALA A 209 11.63 6.64 0.41
N ARG A 210 12.70 6.88 1.20
CA ARG A 210 13.81 7.79 0.83
C ARG A 210 15.19 7.20 1.04
N GLY A 211 16.17 7.77 0.35
CA GLY A 211 17.59 7.41 0.46
C GLY A 211 18.19 7.48 1.86
N ASP A 212 17.62 8.28 2.77
CA ASP A 212 18.05 8.36 4.18
C ASP A 212 17.45 7.25 5.06
N GLY A 213 16.73 6.30 4.47
CA GLY A 213 16.05 5.19 5.15
C GLY A 213 14.72 5.58 5.81
N LYS A 214 14.27 6.85 5.72
CA LYS A 214 12.96 7.24 6.25
C LYS A 214 11.85 6.82 5.30
N VAL A 215 10.80 6.26 5.89
CA VAL A 215 9.57 5.87 5.18
C VAL A 215 8.39 6.52 5.89
N GLU A 216 7.57 7.25 5.14
CA GLU A 216 6.25 7.68 5.61
C GLU A 216 5.18 6.77 5.00
N LEU A 217 4.28 6.27 5.83
CA LEU A 217 3.15 5.41 5.47
C LEU A 217 1.86 6.17 5.76
N ALA A 218 0.89 6.11 4.84
CA ALA A 218 -0.46 6.61 5.03
C ALA A 218 -1.45 5.50 4.68
N ASN A 219 -2.20 5.05 5.68
CA ASN A 219 -3.22 4.00 5.54
C ASN A 219 -4.62 4.59 5.70
N LEU A 220 -5.54 4.24 4.82
CA LEU A 220 -6.98 4.49 4.92
C LEU A 220 -7.72 3.19 4.61
N GLY A 221 -8.41 2.62 5.60
CA GLY A 221 -9.13 1.36 5.46
C GLY A 221 -8.39 0.17 6.09
N ASP A 222 -8.63 -1.02 5.58
CA ASP A 222 -8.14 -2.31 6.10
C ASP A 222 -7.06 -2.98 5.24
N SER A 223 -6.63 -2.32 4.14
CA SER A 223 -5.26 -2.49 3.65
C SER A 223 -4.24 -2.20 4.75
N GLY A 224 -2.99 -2.66 4.59
CA GLY A 224 -2.02 -2.53 5.65
C GLY A 224 -0.56 -2.75 5.27
N SER A 225 0.33 -2.42 6.20
CA SER A 225 1.79 -2.48 6.05
C SER A 225 2.41 -3.28 7.19
N ILE A 226 3.49 -4.02 6.92
CA ILE A 226 4.27 -4.75 7.92
C ILE A 226 5.77 -4.56 7.63
N LEU A 227 6.57 -4.23 8.64
CA LEU A 227 8.03 -4.15 8.55
C LEU A 227 8.66 -5.36 9.25
N PHE A 228 9.47 -6.11 8.52
CA PHE A 228 10.25 -7.21 9.05
C PHE A 228 11.74 -6.86 9.09
N ARG A 229 12.39 -7.21 10.20
CA ARG A 229 13.85 -7.09 10.37
C ARG A 229 14.34 -8.26 11.19
N LEU A 230 15.35 -8.97 10.67
CA LEU A 230 16.03 -10.08 11.36
C LEU A 230 15.05 -11.07 12.03
N ALA A 231 14.08 -11.54 11.25
CA ALA A 231 13.01 -12.46 11.68
C ALA A 231 12.09 -11.95 12.81
N ALA A 232 11.92 -10.64 12.96
CA ALA A 232 10.94 -10.03 13.85
C ALA A 232 10.04 -9.03 13.11
N VAL A 233 8.81 -8.87 13.60
CA VAL A 233 7.90 -7.79 13.18
C VAL A 233 8.26 -6.52 13.97
N HIS A 234 8.65 -5.46 13.26
CA HIS A 234 9.01 -4.17 13.86
C HIS A 234 7.91 -3.12 13.75
N HIS A 235 7.04 -3.26 12.75
CA HIS A 235 5.87 -2.41 12.56
C HIS A 235 4.77 -3.24 11.90
N TYR A 236 3.52 -2.96 12.26
CA TYR A 236 2.35 -3.36 11.49
C TYR A 236 1.25 -2.30 11.64
N SER A 237 0.46 -2.06 10.60
CA SER A 237 -0.66 -1.12 10.65
C SER A 237 -1.87 -1.72 11.38
N THR A 238 -2.70 -0.85 11.94
CA THR A 238 -4.03 -1.22 12.45
C THR A 238 -5.08 -0.82 11.41
N SER A 239 -5.99 -1.74 11.08
CA SER A 239 -7.08 -1.49 10.14
C SER A 239 -8.04 -0.40 10.65
N GLN A 240 -8.54 0.43 9.73
CA GLN A 240 -9.54 1.46 9.99
C GLN A 240 -10.87 1.03 9.41
N THR A 241 -11.84 0.74 10.28
CA THR A 241 -13.17 0.27 9.88
C THR A 241 -14.27 1.02 10.62
N HIS A 242 -15.40 1.23 9.95
CA HIS A 242 -16.63 1.74 10.57
C HIS A 242 -17.39 0.63 11.30
N GLY A 243 -17.13 -0.62 10.92
CA GLY A 243 -17.69 -1.84 11.49
C GLY A 243 -17.05 -3.08 10.85
N PHE A 244 -17.54 -4.26 11.21
CA PHE A 244 -17.04 -5.51 10.63
C PHE A 244 -17.14 -5.49 9.10
N ASN A 245 -16.02 -5.79 8.42
CA ASN A 245 -15.92 -5.82 6.96
C ASN A 245 -16.49 -4.56 6.27
N THR A 246 -16.35 -3.40 6.94
CA THR A 246 -16.80 -2.09 6.44
C THR A 246 -15.65 -1.10 6.63
N PRO A 247 -14.64 -1.11 5.73
CA PRO A 247 -13.48 -0.26 5.87
C PRO A 247 -13.80 1.22 5.68
N TYR A 248 -12.89 2.04 6.19
CA TYR A 248 -12.78 3.43 5.73
C TYR A 248 -12.45 3.41 4.24
N GLN A 249 -13.12 4.25 3.46
CA GLN A 249 -12.92 4.28 2.01
C GLN A 249 -13.05 5.70 1.46
N LEU A 250 -12.16 6.04 0.52
CA LEU A 250 -12.33 7.21 -0.34
C LEU A 250 -13.41 6.90 -1.37
N SER A 251 -14.27 7.87 -1.69
CA SER A 251 -15.40 7.63 -2.58
C SER A 251 -15.66 8.79 -3.54
N VAL A 252 -15.85 8.49 -4.82
CA VAL A 252 -16.54 9.38 -5.76
C VAL A 252 -18.02 8.96 -5.77
N MET A 253 -18.90 9.86 -5.30
CA MET A 253 -20.34 9.61 -5.33
C MET A 253 -21.10 10.79 -5.97
N PRO A 254 -21.80 10.58 -7.09
CA PRO A 254 -22.64 11.60 -7.71
C PRO A 254 -23.75 12.09 -6.76
N PRO A 255 -24.15 13.38 -6.81
CA PRO A 255 -25.19 13.93 -5.94
C PRO A 255 -26.51 13.16 -5.97
N ARG A 256 -26.90 12.64 -7.15
CA ARG A 256 -28.11 11.83 -7.31
C ARG A 256 -28.03 10.51 -6.54
N MET A 257 -26.88 9.83 -6.59
CA MET A 257 -26.66 8.59 -5.82
C MET A 257 -26.65 8.86 -4.33
N ARG A 258 -26.02 9.96 -3.90
CA ARG A 258 -26.01 10.39 -2.49
C ARG A 258 -27.42 10.66 -1.97
N ALA A 259 -28.23 11.40 -2.74
CA ALA A 259 -29.63 11.66 -2.40
C ALA A 259 -30.45 10.37 -2.33
N GLN A 260 -30.24 9.44 -3.27
CA GLN A 260 -30.93 8.15 -3.28
C GLN A 260 -30.56 7.29 -2.06
N SER A 261 -29.28 7.18 -1.73
CA SER A 261 -28.81 6.45 -0.54
C SER A 261 -29.49 6.99 0.74
N ASN A 262 -29.52 8.31 0.91
CA ASN A 262 -30.15 8.95 2.06
C ASN A 262 -31.67 8.69 2.14
N ILE A 263 -32.37 8.64 1.00
CA ILE A 263 -33.82 8.34 0.98
C ILE A 263 -34.11 6.92 1.47
N PHE A 264 -33.25 5.96 1.15
CA PHE A 264 -33.40 4.56 1.55
C PHE A 264 -32.70 4.22 2.88
N GLY A 265 -32.29 5.24 3.66
CA GLY A 265 -31.67 5.06 4.96
C GLY A 265 -30.21 4.59 4.93
N GLY A 266 -29.57 4.61 3.76
CA GLY A 266 -28.14 4.39 3.61
C GLY A 266 -27.35 5.62 4.02
N LYS A 267 -26.22 5.42 4.72
CA LYS A 267 -25.21 6.47 4.93
C LYS A 267 -24.10 6.28 3.91
N ALA A 268 -23.84 7.31 3.10
CA ALA A 268 -22.69 7.31 2.21
C ALA A 268 -21.40 7.28 3.06
N ILE A 269 -20.52 6.32 2.77
CA ILE A 269 -19.17 6.29 3.33
C ILE A 269 -18.28 7.08 2.36
N GLU A 270 -17.85 8.25 2.81
CA GLU A 270 -17.08 9.22 2.04
C GLU A 270 -15.94 9.75 2.92
N ASP A 271 -15.09 8.84 3.41
CA ASP A 271 -13.91 9.21 4.18
C ASP A 271 -12.94 10.00 3.31
N LEU A 272 -12.07 10.78 3.94
CA LEU A 272 -11.18 11.71 3.25
C LEU A 272 -9.71 11.38 3.53
N PRO A 273 -8.77 11.82 2.66
CA PRO A 273 -7.35 11.53 2.87
C PRO A 273 -6.81 12.07 4.19
N TYR A 274 -7.46 13.07 4.81
CA TYR A 274 -7.07 13.54 6.14
C TYR A 274 -7.38 12.54 7.26
N ASP A 275 -8.31 11.61 7.06
CA ASP A 275 -8.67 10.53 8.00
C ASP A 275 -7.65 9.39 8.00
N ALA A 276 -6.71 9.39 7.04
CA ALA A 276 -5.68 8.37 6.93
C ALA A 276 -4.72 8.41 8.13
N SER A 277 -4.44 7.22 8.68
CA SER A 277 -3.42 7.05 9.73
C SER A 277 -2.02 7.17 9.12
N VAL A 278 -1.20 8.07 9.68
CA VAL A 278 0.17 8.32 9.21
C VAL A 278 1.18 7.72 10.18
N THR A 279 2.06 6.84 9.69
CA THR A 279 3.16 6.25 10.46
C THR A 279 4.51 6.58 9.82
N HIS A 280 5.51 6.83 10.66
CA HIS A 280 6.88 7.06 10.21
C HIS A 280 7.76 5.89 10.67
N CYS A 281 8.48 5.28 9.74
CA CYS A 281 9.42 4.21 10.01
C CYS A 281 10.82 4.61 9.55
N THR A 282 11.85 3.98 10.13
CA THR A 282 13.23 4.07 9.63
C THR A 282 13.71 2.67 9.32
N VAL A 283 13.94 2.42 8.04
CA VAL A 283 14.43 1.14 7.54
C VAL A 283 15.96 1.09 7.56
N GLN A 284 16.49 -0.11 7.57
CA GLN A 284 17.91 -0.43 7.54
C GLN A 284 18.19 -1.47 6.46
N HIS A 285 19.45 -1.63 6.08
CA HIS A 285 19.87 -2.69 5.16
C HIS A 285 19.35 -4.05 5.63
N GLY A 286 18.72 -4.80 4.72
CA GLY A 286 18.14 -6.12 4.99
C GLY A 286 16.72 -6.11 5.55
N ASP A 287 16.12 -4.94 5.78
CA ASP A 287 14.72 -4.83 6.14
C ASP A 287 13.81 -5.16 4.95
N VAL A 288 12.66 -5.74 5.26
CA VAL A 288 11.59 -6.05 4.30
C VAL A 288 10.34 -5.30 4.72
N LEU A 289 9.92 -4.31 3.93
CA LEU A 289 8.64 -3.64 4.08
C LEU A 289 7.62 -4.25 3.13
N LEU A 290 6.49 -4.68 3.67
CA LEU A 290 5.38 -5.27 2.95
C LEU A 290 4.16 -4.35 3.05
N LEU A 291 3.48 -4.09 1.94
CA LEU A 291 2.15 -3.48 1.89
C LEU A 291 1.21 -4.49 1.23
N ALA A 292 0.00 -4.66 1.75
CA ALA A 292 -0.97 -5.59 1.17
C ALA A 292 -2.42 -5.14 1.38
N THR A 293 -3.29 -5.63 0.50
CA THR A 293 -4.75 -5.51 0.62
C THR A 293 -5.30 -6.52 1.64
N ASP A 294 -6.56 -6.35 2.02
CA ASP A 294 -7.24 -7.24 2.97
C ASP A 294 -7.28 -8.69 2.46
N GLY A 295 -7.32 -8.96 1.15
CA GLY A 295 -7.22 -10.32 0.62
C GLY A 295 -5.98 -11.10 1.06
N VAL A 296 -4.91 -10.41 1.48
CA VAL A 296 -3.79 -11.03 2.21
C VAL A 296 -4.04 -11.06 3.72
N LEU A 297 -4.37 -9.90 4.30
CA LEU A 297 -4.39 -9.68 5.75
C LEU A 297 -5.56 -10.38 6.46
N ASP A 298 -6.63 -10.69 5.74
CA ASP A 298 -7.79 -11.47 6.20
C ASP A 298 -7.54 -12.98 6.18
N ASN A 299 -6.55 -13.41 5.38
CA ASN A 299 -6.26 -14.81 5.12
C ASN A 299 -4.96 -15.31 5.78
N LEU A 300 -4.06 -14.42 6.19
CA LEU A 300 -2.79 -14.77 6.85
C LEU A 300 -2.57 -13.92 8.11
N PHE A 301 -2.19 -14.55 9.21
CA PHE A 301 -1.74 -13.79 10.38
C PHE A 301 -0.36 -13.17 10.10
N ASN A 302 -0.04 -12.05 10.76
CA ASN A 302 1.29 -11.43 10.67
C ASN A 302 2.43 -12.42 10.97
N GLN A 303 2.19 -13.40 11.85
CA GLN A 303 3.15 -14.46 12.15
C GLN A 303 3.36 -15.43 10.97
N ASP A 304 2.31 -15.75 10.21
CA ASP A 304 2.42 -16.61 9.02
C ASP A 304 3.23 -15.89 7.93
N ILE A 305 2.97 -14.60 7.73
CA ILE A 305 3.73 -13.75 6.81
C ILE A 305 5.19 -13.65 7.25
N LEU A 306 5.45 -13.42 8.55
CA LEU A 306 6.81 -13.40 9.10
C LEU A 306 7.55 -14.72 8.86
N ASN A 307 6.88 -15.86 9.09
CA ASN A 307 7.47 -17.18 8.90
C ASN A 307 7.82 -17.42 7.42
N LEU A 308 6.94 -17.02 6.49
CA LEU A 308 7.21 -17.09 5.05
C LEU A 308 8.41 -16.23 4.67
N VAL A 309 8.42 -14.95 5.06
CA VAL A 309 9.52 -14.03 4.76
C VAL A 309 10.82 -14.56 5.33
N THR A 310 10.85 -14.93 6.61
CA THR A 310 12.03 -15.47 7.28
C THR A 310 12.54 -16.73 6.58
N SER A 311 11.65 -17.68 6.28
CA SER A 311 12.03 -18.92 5.59
C SER A 311 12.69 -18.65 4.23
N ARG A 312 12.15 -17.71 3.45
CA ARG A 312 12.70 -17.36 2.13
C ARG A 312 13.99 -16.55 2.22
N MET A 313 14.07 -15.60 3.16
CA MET A 313 15.30 -14.84 3.42
C MET A 313 16.45 -15.76 3.85
N MET A 314 16.19 -16.72 4.73
CA MET A 314 17.20 -17.69 5.17
C MET A 314 17.56 -18.69 4.07
N ALA A 315 16.57 -19.21 3.33
CA ALA A 315 16.80 -20.20 2.28
C ALA A 315 17.59 -19.65 1.08
N THR A 316 17.47 -18.35 0.81
CA THR A 316 18.23 -17.67 -0.25
C THR A 316 19.61 -17.20 0.21
N GLY A 317 19.91 -17.29 1.51
CA GLY A 317 21.13 -16.76 2.11
C GLY A 317 21.09 -15.26 2.38
N ALA A 318 20.02 -14.54 1.99
CA ALA A 318 19.85 -13.11 2.22
C ALA A 318 19.88 -12.71 3.70
N TRP A 319 19.35 -13.60 4.56
CA TRP A 319 19.64 -13.62 5.98
C TRP A 319 20.43 -14.88 6.32
N ASN A 320 21.36 -14.77 7.25
CA ASN A 320 22.20 -15.89 7.68
C ASN A 320 22.27 -16.00 9.21
N THR A 321 22.70 -17.16 9.69
CA THR A 321 22.99 -17.36 11.11
C THR A 321 24.43 -16.96 11.36
N THR A 322 24.64 -15.92 12.16
CA THR A 322 25.97 -15.51 12.62
C THR A 322 26.52 -16.49 13.67
N SER A 323 27.83 -16.43 13.94
CA SER A 323 28.54 -17.33 14.86
C SER A 323 27.94 -17.44 16.28
N ASN A 324 27.11 -16.46 16.67
CA ASN A 324 26.47 -16.39 17.99
C ASN A 324 24.97 -16.72 17.91
N THR A 325 24.53 -17.54 16.96
CA THR A 325 23.11 -17.91 16.70
C THR A 325 22.14 -16.75 16.43
N HIS A 326 22.65 -15.53 16.22
CA HIS A 326 21.83 -14.37 15.85
C HIS A 326 21.61 -14.34 14.34
N ILE A 327 20.42 -13.96 13.90
CA ILE A 327 20.14 -13.73 12.48
C ILE A 327 20.80 -12.41 12.05
N GLY A 328 21.58 -12.46 10.99
CA GLY A 328 22.25 -11.31 10.37
C GLY A 328 21.83 -11.13 8.91
N VAL A 329 22.24 -10.00 8.33
CA VAL A 329 22.07 -9.72 6.89
C VAL A 329 23.35 -10.14 6.17
N SER A 330 23.20 -10.86 5.06
CA SER A 330 24.32 -11.31 4.23
C SER A 330 24.88 -10.16 3.40
N ASP A 331 26.20 -10.17 3.15
CA ASP A 331 26.86 -9.22 2.26
C ASP A 331 26.41 -9.42 0.81
N GLU A 332 25.98 -10.63 0.45
CA GLU A 332 25.43 -10.95 -0.87
C GLU A 332 24.00 -10.42 -1.11
N LEU A 333 23.36 -9.75 -0.14
CA LEU A 333 21.96 -9.31 -0.26
C LEU A 333 21.71 -8.50 -1.53
N ASP A 334 22.56 -7.52 -1.88
CA ASP A 334 22.35 -6.71 -3.09
C ASP A 334 22.34 -7.58 -4.34
N SER A 335 23.27 -8.53 -4.44
CA SER A 335 23.34 -9.47 -5.57
C SER A 335 22.06 -10.32 -5.72
N LEU A 336 21.45 -10.75 -4.61
CA LEU A 336 20.23 -11.58 -4.61
C LEU A 336 18.98 -10.80 -5.05
N THR A 337 19.00 -9.47 -4.88
CA THR A 337 17.88 -8.60 -5.28
C THR A 337 17.94 -8.15 -6.74
N ARG A 338 19.07 -8.36 -7.42
CA ARG A 338 19.25 -8.03 -8.84
C ARG A 338 18.62 -9.09 -9.75
N PRO A 339 18.24 -8.75 -10.99
CA PRO A 339 17.74 -9.73 -11.96
C PRO A 339 18.73 -10.89 -12.15
N GLY A 340 18.24 -12.13 -12.01
CA GLY A 340 19.07 -13.34 -12.08
C GLY A 340 19.86 -13.67 -10.80
N GLY A 341 19.73 -12.87 -9.73
CA GLY A 341 20.44 -13.09 -8.46
C GLY A 341 20.15 -14.45 -7.80
N LEU A 342 18.99 -15.05 -8.08
CA LEU A 342 18.61 -16.37 -7.56
C LEU A 342 18.79 -17.53 -8.55
N SER A 343 19.40 -17.29 -9.72
CA SER A 343 19.51 -18.32 -10.77
C SER A 343 20.31 -19.56 -10.35
N SER A 344 21.29 -19.41 -9.44
CA SER A 344 22.09 -20.50 -8.89
C SER A 344 21.26 -21.46 -8.03
N LEU A 345 20.35 -20.92 -7.20
CA LEU A 345 19.45 -21.69 -6.32
C LEU A 345 18.39 -22.47 -7.12
N ILE A 346 17.96 -21.93 -8.25
CA ILE A 346 16.95 -22.56 -9.12
C ILE A 346 17.58 -23.64 -10.01
N SER A 347 18.83 -23.43 -10.45
CA SER A 347 19.55 -24.40 -11.29
C SER A 347 19.98 -25.67 -10.54
N SER A 348 20.02 -25.64 -9.19
CA SER A 348 20.24 -26.82 -8.35
C SER A 348 19.01 -27.74 -8.18
N ALA A 349 17.84 -27.38 -8.72
CA ALA A 349 16.70 -28.29 -8.77
C ALA A 349 16.96 -29.42 -9.79
N PRO A 350 16.57 -30.68 -9.51
CA PRO A 350 16.87 -31.80 -10.42
C PRO A 350 16.20 -31.57 -11.77
N ARG A 351 16.98 -31.27 -12.81
CA ARG A 351 16.50 -31.34 -14.19
C ARG A 351 16.32 -32.82 -14.57
N PRO A 352 15.25 -33.20 -15.27
CA PRO A 352 15.22 -34.49 -15.96
C PRO A 352 16.40 -34.55 -16.94
N SER A 353 17.04 -35.70 -17.01
CA SER A 353 18.30 -35.95 -17.72
C SER A 353 18.30 -35.43 -19.16
N PRO A 354 19.38 -34.78 -19.63
CA PRO A 354 19.47 -34.30 -20.99
C PRO A 354 19.68 -35.46 -21.98
N SER A 355 18.87 -35.50 -23.03
CA SER A 355 19.14 -36.26 -24.24
C SER A 355 20.34 -35.65 -25.00
N PRO A 356 21.25 -36.47 -25.56
CA PRO A 356 22.48 -35.97 -26.16
C PRO A 356 22.21 -35.41 -27.56
N SER A 357 22.18 -34.08 -27.70
CA SER A 357 22.50 -33.44 -28.97
C SER A 357 23.10 -32.05 -28.74
N SER A 358 24.29 -31.85 -29.30
CA SER A 358 25.09 -30.64 -29.24
C SER A 358 24.51 -29.54 -30.11
N SER A 359 24.07 -28.44 -29.50
CA SER A 359 23.82 -27.17 -30.18
C SER A 359 24.28 -26.00 -29.28
N PRO A 360 24.60 -24.82 -29.85
CA PRO A 360 25.16 -23.70 -29.10
C PRO A 360 24.20 -23.26 -27.99
N SER A 361 24.76 -22.77 -26.88
CA SER A 361 24.00 -22.26 -25.73
C SER A 361 22.85 -21.35 -26.18
N PRO A 362 21.60 -21.65 -25.81
CA PRO A 362 20.46 -20.82 -26.17
C PRO A 362 20.60 -19.43 -25.52
N PRO A 363 19.99 -18.39 -26.11
CA PRO A 363 19.92 -17.08 -25.48
C PRO A 363 19.30 -17.18 -24.07
N PRO A 364 19.66 -16.30 -23.12
CA PRO A 364 19.12 -16.34 -21.77
C PRO A 364 17.59 -16.31 -21.82
N ASP A 365 16.99 -17.32 -21.19
CA ASP A 365 15.55 -17.53 -21.12
C ASP A 365 14.88 -16.30 -20.46
N PRO A 366 13.81 -15.73 -21.03
CA PRO A 366 13.05 -14.63 -20.42
C PRO A 366 12.69 -14.89 -18.95
N ARG A 367 12.45 -16.16 -18.58
CA ARG A 367 12.12 -16.60 -17.21
C ARG A 367 13.25 -16.36 -16.20
N THR A 368 14.51 -16.27 -16.65
CA THR A 368 15.66 -16.02 -15.76
C THR A 368 15.75 -14.58 -15.25
N ARG A 369 15.06 -13.64 -15.90
CA ARG A 369 15.03 -12.21 -15.51
C ARG A 369 14.13 -11.94 -14.29
N GLU A 370 13.27 -12.88 -13.91
CA GLU A 370 12.21 -12.67 -12.92
C GLU A 370 12.58 -13.19 -11.51
N HIS A 371 13.76 -13.78 -11.35
CA HIS A 371 14.19 -14.41 -10.11
C HIS A 371 14.94 -13.42 -9.20
N THR A 372 14.24 -12.38 -8.76
CA THR A 372 14.72 -11.48 -7.70
C THR A 372 14.18 -11.91 -6.34
N LEU A 373 14.90 -11.58 -5.27
CA LEU A 373 14.46 -11.88 -3.91
C LEU A 373 13.10 -11.26 -3.56
N GLN A 374 12.91 -9.99 -3.87
CA GLN A 374 11.66 -9.27 -3.63
C GLN A 374 10.47 -9.90 -4.38
N ALA A 375 10.67 -10.36 -5.62
CA ALA A 375 9.64 -11.07 -6.38
C ALA A 375 9.29 -12.41 -5.75
N LEU A 376 10.30 -13.17 -5.31
CA LEU A 376 10.10 -14.43 -4.60
C LEU A 376 9.27 -14.24 -3.32
N LEU A 377 9.59 -13.20 -2.53
CA LEU A 377 8.86 -12.88 -1.31
C LEU A 377 7.41 -12.49 -1.61
N ALA A 378 7.18 -11.55 -2.54
CA ALA A 378 5.84 -11.12 -2.93
C ALA A 378 4.99 -12.31 -3.42
N ALA A 379 5.56 -13.15 -4.29
CA ALA A 379 4.89 -14.31 -4.84
C ALA A 379 4.59 -15.37 -3.77
N ALA A 380 5.49 -15.59 -2.81
CA ALA A 380 5.28 -16.53 -1.72
C ALA A 380 4.10 -16.11 -0.82
N VAL A 381 4.03 -14.82 -0.48
CA VAL A 381 2.92 -14.28 0.32
C VAL A 381 1.61 -14.35 -0.45
N ALA A 382 1.56 -13.85 -1.69
CA ALA A 382 0.35 -13.88 -2.51
C ALA A 382 -0.16 -15.30 -2.75
N ARG A 383 0.75 -16.24 -3.04
CA ARG A 383 0.40 -17.65 -3.23
C ARG A 383 -0.21 -18.25 -1.96
N GLN A 384 0.42 -18.02 -0.81
CA GLN A 384 -0.09 -18.57 0.46
C GLN A 384 -1.44 -17.95 0.82
N ALA A 385 -1.60 -16.64 0.64
CA ALA A 385 -2.87 -15.95 0.84
C ALA A 385 -3.97 -16.52 -0.08
N LYS A 386 -3.66 -16.74 -1.37
CA LYS A 386 -4.61 -17.33 -2.31
C LYS A 386 -5.04 -18.72 -1.89
N MET A 387 -4.09 -19.56 -1.48
CA MET A 387 -4.40 -20.91 -0.99
C MET A 387 -5.26 -20.87 0.27
N SER A 388 -4.91 -20.01 1.24
CA SER A 388 -5.69 -19.83 2.48
C SER A 388 -7.10 -19.28 2.21
N SER A 389 -7.24 -18.35 1.26
CA SER A 389 -8.54 -17.76 0.88
C SER A 389 -9.57 -18.78 0.39
N MET A 390 -9.07 -19.87 -0.24
CA MET A 390 -9.91 -20.94 -0.79
C MET A 390 -10.06 -22.12 0.17
N ASP A 391 -9.36 -22.13 1.30
CA ASP A 391 -9.44 -23.20 2.28
C ASP A 391 -10.61 -23.00 3.23
N LEU A 392 -11.68 -23.76 3.00
CA LEU A 392 -12.90 -23.75 3.81
C LEU A 392 -12.71 -24.29 5.24
N ARG A 393 -11.53 -24.86 5.55
CA ARG A 393 -11.21 -25.44 6.87
C ARG A 393 -10.24 -24.61 7.67
N HIS A 394 -9.59 -23.62 7.04
CA HIS A 394 -8.61 -22.77 7.70
C HIS A 394 -9.27 -21.50 8.25
N ASP A 395 -9.42 -21.43 9.57
CA ASP A 395 -9.94 -20.24 10.23
C ASP A 395 -8.86 -19.16 10.39
N GLY A 396 -8.70 -18.36 9.33
CA GLY A 396 -7.80 -17.21 9.26
C GLY A 396 -8.26 -16.00 10.09
N PRO A 397 -7.53 -14.88 9.99
CA PRO A 397 -7.87 -13.62 10.66
C PRO A 397 -9.34 -13.20 10.49
N PHE A 398 -9.86 -13.20 9.26
CA PHE A 398 -11.25 -12.80 8.97
C PHE A 398 -12.27 -13.69 9.66
N ALA A 399 -12.11 -15.01 9.59
CA ALA A 399 -13.03 -15.94 10.25
C ALA A 399 -13.06 -15.74 11.77
N LYS A 400 -11.92 -15.41 12.39
CA LYS A 400 -11.86 -15.08 13.82
C LYS A 400 -12.54 -13.76 14.13
N GLU A 401 -12.35 -12.74 13.30
CA GLU A 401 -12.99 -11.44 13.48
C GLU A 401 -14.50 -11.51 13.26
N SER A 402 -14.95 -12.21 12.22
CA SER A 402 -16.37 -12.47 11.93
C SER A 402 -17.08 -13.07 13.13
N ARG A 403 -16.49 -14.07 13.78
CA ARG A 403 -17.06 -14.70 14.98
C ARG A 403 -17.08 -13.78 16.19
N ARG A 404 -16.16 -12.82 16.26
CA ARG A 404 -16.12 -11.85 17.36
C ARG A 404 -17.28 -10.85 17.24
N TYR A 405 -17.56 -10.37 16.03
CA TYR A 405 -18.66 -9.43 15.77
C TYR A 405 -20.03 -10.13 15.68
N HIS A 406 -20.05 -11.35 15.14
CA HIS A 406 -21.25 -12.14 14.91
C HIS A 406 -21.09 -13.55 15.52
N PRO A 407 -21.18 -13.71 16.86
CA PRO A 407 -20.99 -15.01 17.51
C PRO A 407 -21.94 -16.11 17.07
N TRP A 408 -23.09 -15.71 16.50
CA TRP A 408 -24.14 -16.61 16.02
C TRP A 408 -23.99 -17.01 14.55
N ASP A 409 -23.11 -16.33 13.80
CA ASP A 409 -22.80 -16.66 12.41
C ASP A 409 -21.63 -17.65 12.37
N PRO A 410 -21.83 -18.89 11.90
CA PRO A 410 -20.81 -19.91 11.92
C PRO A 410 -19.80 -19.77 10.77
N TRP A 411 -19.38 -18.55 10.39
CA TRP A 411 -18.33 -18.39 9.36
C TRP A 411 -17.10 -19.25 9.68
N ARG A 412 -16.62 -19.95 8.64
CA ARG A 412 -15.44 -20.83 8.66
C ARG A 412 -14.66 -20.67 7.36
N GLY A 413 -13.35 -20.90 7.45
CA GLY A 413 -12.48 -20.88 6.29
C GLY A 413 -12.01 -19.48 5.89
N GLY A 414 -11.24 -19.43 4.80
CA GLY A 414 -10.73 -18.19 4.22
C GLY A 414 -11.81 -17.27 3.63
N LYS A 415 -11.43 -16.02 3.40
CA LYS A 415 -12.22 -15.02 2.66
C LYS A 415 -11.69 -14.96 1.24
N VAL A 416 -12.50 -15.38 0.27
CA VAL A 416 -12.13 -15.29 -1.15
C VAL A 416 -12.15 -13.82 -1.56
N ASP A 417 -10.99 -13.29 -1.93
CA ASP A 417 -10.84 -11.89 -2.31
C ASP A 417 -9.76 -11.68 -3.39
N ASP A 418 -9.74 -10.46 -3.93
CA ASP A 418 -8.62 -9.98 -4.73
C ASP A 418 -7.37 -9.86 -3.85
N ILE A 419 -6.20 -10.15 -4.39
CA ILE A 419 -4.96 -10.23 -3.61
C ILE A 419 -3.92 -9.36 -4.26
N SER A 420 -3.40 -8.38 -3.51
CA SER A 420 -2.26 -7.56 -3.91
C SER A 420 -1.27 -7.40 -2.77
N VAL A 421 0.02 -7.59 -3.07
CA VAL A 421 1.12 -7.41 -2.12
C VAL A 421 2.31 -6.75 -2.80
N ILE A 422 2.83 -5.69 -2.18
CA ILE A 422 4.10 -5.04 -2.54
C ILE A 422 5.14 -5.43 -1.51
N VAL A 423 6.31 -5.86 -1.96
CA VAL A 423 7.49 -6.09 -1.12
C VAL A 423 8.59 -5.13 -1.54
N ALA A 424 9.13 -4.38 -0.58
CA ALA A 424 10.27 -3.49 -0.74
C ALA A 424 11.40 -3.94 0.20
N ILE A 425 12.54 -4.34 -0.37
CA ILE A 425 13.76 -4.69 0.38
C ILE A 425 14.67 -3.47 0.42
N ALA A 426 15.10 -3.07 1.62
CA ALA A 426 16.04 -1.97 1.81
C ALA A 426 17.49 -2.46 1.68
N VAL A 427 18.26 -1.84 0.78
CA VAL A 427 19.64 -2.21 0.49
C VAL A 427 20.54 -0.98 0.61
N GLU A 428 21.53 -1.01 1.51
CA GLU A 428 22.54 0.04 1.64
C GLU A 428 23.51 -0.03 0.45
N GLU A 429 23.65 1.08 -0.26
CA GLU A 429 24.57 1.22 -1.38
C GLU A 429 26.02 1.33 -0.89
N GLY A 430 26.98 0.82 -1.67
CA GLY A 430 28.41 0.93 -1.40
C GLY A 430 28.97 -0.03 -0.33
N ARG A 431 28.22 -1.05 0.09
CA ARG A 431 28.73 -2.11 0.98
C ARG A 431 29.67 -3.11 0.29
N ASP A 432 29.43 -3.38 -0.99
CA ASP A 432 30.17 -4.38 -1.77
C ASP A 432 31.46 -3.83 -2.38
N GLU A 433 31.74 -2.53 -2.20
CA GLU A 433 33.03 -1.97 -2.61
C GLU A 433 34.12 -2.51 -1.68
N PRO A 434 35.22 -3.09 -2.22
CA PRO A 434 36.32 -3.54 -1.40
C PRO A 434 36.79 -2.34 -0.58
N LYS A 435 36.84 -2.51 0.74
CA LYS A 435 37.51 -1.54 1.60
C LYS A 435 38.94 -1.47 1.11
N ASP A 436 39.27 -0.41 0.38
CA ASP A 436 40.66 -0.08 0.10
C ASP A 436 41.38 -0.12 1.45
N SER A 437 42.29 -1.08 1.56
CA SER A 437 43.14 -1.25 2.73
C SER A 437 43.89 0.06 2.93
N GLU A 438 43.46 0.85 3.92
CA GLU A 438 44.24 1.97 4.43
C GLU A 438 45.60 1.40 4.86
N ILE A 439 46.64 1.77 4.11
CA ILE A 439 48.06 1.55 4.42
C ILE A 439 48.54 2.70 5.30
#